data_AF-A0A662MQA8-F1
#
_entry.id   AF-A0A662MQA8-F1
#
_cell.length_a   1.000
_cell.length_b   1.000
_cell.length_c   1.000
_cell.angle_alpha   90.00
_cell.angle_beta   90.00
_cell.angle_gamma   90.00
#
_symmetry.space_group_name_H-M   'P 1'
#
loop_
_entity.id
_entity.type
_entity.pdbx_description
1 polymer ?
#
loop_
_entity_poly.entity_id
_entity_poly.type
_entity_poly.pdbx_seq_one_letter_code
_entity_poly.pdbx_strand_id
1 'polypeptide(L)'
;MSIESSSFKELQEKFAEYSWAVYRKMEGKMCFLNFVLDITPHCDCFPHSKEPVARDAGVVASRDMVAVDQASLDLIIEQEGRDVFEEHSGVSGIYQLSHAERLGLGSRKYRLVEISI
;
A
#
# COMPACT_ATOMS: atom_id res chain seq x y z
N MET A 1 -0.18 -22.16 -16.01
CA MET A 1 -1.29 -21.20 -16.21
C MET A 1 -0.66 -19.82 -16.13
N SER A 2 -0.27 -19.28 -17.28
CA SER A 2 0.45 -18.01 -17.35
C SER A 2 -0.58 -16.89 -17.14
N ILE A 3 -0.65 -16.34 -15.93
CA ILE A 3 -1.42 -15.12 -15.69
C ILE A 3 -0.65 -14.02 -16.41
N GLU A 4 -1.21 -13.49 -17.49
CA GLU A 4 -0.62 -12.37 -18.24
C GLU A 4 -0.43 -11.17 -17.31
N SER A 5 0.76 -10.55 -17.35
CA SER A 5 1.12 -9.40 -16.53
C SER A 5 0.21 -8.17 -16.71
N SER A 6 -0.58 -8.12 -17.79
CA SER A 6 -1.63 -7.11 -18.02
C SER A 6 -2.74 -7.19 -16.96
N SER A 7 -3.12 -8.40 -16.56
CA SER A 7 -4.29 -8.63 -15.70
C SER A 7 -4.10 -8.08 -14.28
N PHE A 8 -2.88 -8.18 -13.72
CA PHE A 8 -2.61 -7.66 -12.37
C PHE A 8 -2.56 -6.14 -12.31
N LYS A 9 -2.10 -5.48 -13.38
CA LYS A 9 -2.12 -4.01 -13.46
C LYS A 9 -3.54 -3.50 -13.55
N GLU A 10 -4.36 -4.09 -14.43
CA GLU A 10 -5.78 -3.76 -14.54
C GLU A 10 -6.51 -3.97 -13.20
N LEU A 11 -6.20 -5.04 -12.46
CA LEU A 11 -6.77 -5.27 -11.13
C LEU A 11 -6.41 -4.16 -10.14
N GLN A 12 -5.14 -3.74 -10.10
CA GLN A 12 -4.70 -2.62 -9.26
C GLN A 12 -5.39 -1.30 -9.64
N GLU A 13 -5.59 -1.02 -10.93
CA GLU A 13 -6.34 0.16 -11.38
C GLU A 13 -7.80 0.10 -10.92
N LYS A 14 -8.46 -1.07 -11.01
CA LYS A 14 -9.83 -1.25 -10.53
C LYS A 14 -9.97 -1.01 -9.03
N PHE A 15 -9.00 -1.46 -8.21
CA PHE A 15 -9.01 -1.15 -6.77
C PHE A 15 -8.96 0.36 -6.49
N ALA A 16 -8.14 1.10 -7.23
CA ALA A 16 -8.10 2.56 -7.14
C ALA A 16 -9.42 3.20 -7.59
N GLU A 17 -10.00 2.76 -8.71
CA GLU A 17 -11.29 3.28 -9.21
C GLU A 17 -12.46 3.04 -8.24
N TYR A 18 -12.52 1.86 -7.60
CA TYR A 18 -13.56 1.56 -6.60
C TYR A 18 -13.39 2.39 -5.34
N SER A 19 -12.15 2.56 -4.87
CA SER A 19 -11.84 3.44 -3.74
C SER A 19 -12.23 4.88 -4.05
N TRP A 20 -11.99 5.35 -5.27
CA TRP A 20 -12.39 6.68 -5.73
C TRP A 20 -13.90 6.91 -5.69
N ALA A 21 -14.71 5.92 -6.06
CA ALA A 21 -16.17 6.03 -6.02
C ALA A 21 -16.69 6.30 -4.59
N VAL A 22 -16.08 5.67 -3.58
CA VAL A 22 -16.41 5.89 -2.17
C VAL A 22 -15.82 7.21 -1.67
N TYR A 23 -14.53 7.46 -1.96
CA TYR A 23 -13.80 8.64 -1.49
C TYR A 23 -14.51 9.94 -1.84
N ARG A 24 -15.02 10.07 -3.08
CA ARG A 24 -15.73 11.27 -3.53
C ARG A 24 -17.03 11.56 -2.79
N LYS A 25 -17.61 10.57 -2.09
CA LYS A 25 -18.80 10.78 -1.24
C LYS A 25 -18.43 11.19 0.19
N MET A 26 -17.18 10.96 0.58
CA MET A 26 -16.67 11.11 1.94
C MET A 26 -15.49 12.10 2.03
N GLU A 27 -15.29 12.90 0.98
CA GLU A 27 -14.18 13.85 0.87
C GLU A 27 -14.12 14.78 2.10
N GLY A 28 -12.92 14.91 2.68
CA GLY A 28 -12.68 15.70 3.88
C GLY A 28 -13.18 15.08 5.20
N LYS A 29 -13.77 13.88 5.16
CA LYS A 29 -14.34 13.18 6.34
C LYS A 29 -13.64 11.87 6.69
N MET A 30 -12.55 11.54 6.00
CA MET A 30 -11.80 10.29 6.18
C MET A 30 -10.44 10.55 6.82
N CYS A 31 -9.97 9.58 7.58
CA CYS A 31 -8.58 9.43 7.98
C CYS A 31 -8.18 7.98 7.71
N PHE A 32 -6.91 7.77 7.40
CA PHE A 32 -6.36 6.49 6.99
C PHE A 32 -5.25 6.12 7.96
N LEU A 33 -5.27 4.87 8.42
CA LEU A 33 -4.30 4.31 9.35
C LEU A 33 -3.85 2.98 8.78
N ASN A 34 -2.54 2.81 8.59
CA ASN A 34 -1.95 1.55 8.21
C ASN A 34 -1.17 0.98 9.40
N PHE A 35 -1.45 -0.28 9.71
CA PHE A 35 -0.70 -1.07 10.67
C PHE A 35 0.34 -1.85 9.87
N VAL A 36 1.57 -1.36 9.87
CA VAL A 36 2.67 -1.91 9.09
C VAL A 36 3.42 -2.89 9.98
N LEU A 37 2.72 -3.97 10.33
CA LEU A 37 3.08 -4.98 11.30
C LEU A 37 2.88 -6.38 10.71
N ASP A 38 3.61 -7.37 11.19
CA ASP A 38 3.43 -8.79 10.86
C ASP A 38 3.37 -9.05 9.34
N ILE A 39 4.29 -8.45 8.58
CA ILE A 39 4.28 -8.53 7.12
C ILE A 39 4.70 -9.94 6.68
N THR A 40 3.75 -10.74 6.22
CA THR A 40 3.99 -12.11 5.73
C THR A 40 3.89 -12.21 4.20
N PRO A 41 4.42 -13.27 3.56
CA PRO A 41 4.39 -13.41 2.11
C PRO A 41 2.99 -13.62 1.51
N HIS A 42 2.02 -14.02 2.32
CA HIS A 42 0.70 -14.46 1.89
C HIS A 42 -0.35 -13.88 2.82
N CYS A 43 -1.57 -13.68 2.31
CA CYS A 43 -2.68 -13.20 3.12
C CYS A 43 -2.89 -14.10 4.35
N ASP A 44 -3.27 -13.51 5.49
CA ASP A 44 -3.41 -14.21 6.79
C ASP A 44 -4.43 -15.36 6.76
N CYS A 45 -5.30 -15.39 5.75
CA CYS A 45 -6.22 -16.51 5.53
C CYS A 45 -5.53 -17.76 4.95
N PHE A 46 -4.26 -17.66 4.57
CA PHE A 46 -3.50 -18.75 4.00
C PHE A 46 -2.93 -19.63 5.13
N PRO A 47 -3.24 -20.94 5.19
CA PRO A 47 -2.91 -21.80 6.33
C PRO A 47 -1.40 -22.00 6.58
N HIS A 48 -0.56 -21.53 5.66
CA HIS A 48 0.89 -21.53 5.78
C HIS A 48 1.47 -20.13 5.52
N SER A 49 0.79 -19.05 5.91
CA SER A 49 1.42 -17.74 5.97
C SER A 49 2.60 -17.85 6.95
N LYS A 50 3.80 -17.82 6.38
CA LYS A 50 5.07 -18.13 7.07
C LYS A 50 5.49 -16.97 7.98
N GLU A 51 6.65 -17.15 8.60
CA GLU A 51 7.44 -16.12 9.27
C GLU A 51 7.43 -14.78 8.51
N PRO A 52 7.41 -13.64 9.23
CA PRO A 52 7.45 -12.32 8.62
C PRO A 52 8.64 -12.13 7.66
N VAL A 53 8.39 -11.44 6.54
CA VAL A 53 9.39 -11.14 5.50
C VAL A 53 10.07 -9.78 5.67
N ALA A 54 9.56 -8.96 6.58
CA ALA A 54 10.09 -7.66 6.96
C ALA A 54 9.83 -7.41 8.44
N ARG A 55 10.64 -6.54 9.08
CA ARG A 55 10.38 -6.11 10.46
C ARG A 55 9.26 -5.08 10.49
N ASP A 56 8.59 -4.99 11.62
CA ASP A 56 7.52 -4.04 11.86
C ASP A 56 8.01 -2.59 11.76
N ALA A 57 7.24 -1.74 11.06
CA ALA A 57 7.46 -0.29 10.98
C ALA A 57 6.50 0.51 11.87
N GLY A 58 5.56 -0.16 12.56
CA GLY A 58 4.62 0.46 13.47
C GLY A 58 3.31 0.89 12.80
N VAL A 59 2.77 2.03 13.22
CA VAL A 59 1.50 2.57 12.70
C VAL A 59 1.77 3.91 12.04
N VAL A 60 1.30 4.06 10.81
CA VAL A 60 1.33 5.34 10.09
C VAL A 60 -0.08 5.83 9.83
N ALA A 61 -0.27 7.14 9.85
CA ALA A 61 -1.57 7.75 9.67
C ALA A 61 -1.49 8.99 8.78
N SER A 62 -2.53 9.22 7.99
CA SER A 62 -2.69 10.42 7.17
C SER A 62 -4.16 10.73 6.91
N ARG A 63 -4.44 11.95 6.44
CA ARG A 63 -5.72 12.32 5.82
C ARG A 63 -5.72 12.09 4.29
N ASP A 64 -4.56 11.76 3.74
CA ASP A 64 -4.35 11.45 2.32
C ASP A 64 -4.04 9.96 2.20
N MET A 65 -4.90 9.21 1.49
CA MET A 65 -4.77 7.74 1.38
C MET A 65 -3.54 7.32 0.56
N VAL A 66 -3.18 8.09 -0.47
CA VAL A 66 -2.06 7.75 -1.34
C VAL A 66 -0.75 8.01 -0.60
N ALA A 67 -0.70 9.07 0.21
CA ALA A 67 0.46 9.40 1.02
C ALA A 67 0.75 8.35 2.10
N VAL A 68 -0.28 7.84 2.80
CA VAL A 68 -0.07 6.83 3.87
C VAL A 68 0.38 5.49 3.30
N ASP A 69 -0.16 5.08 2.15
CA ASP A 69 0.24 3.84 1.49
C ASP A 69 1.66 3.96 0.93
N GLN A 70 2.01 5.10 0.31
CA GLN A 70 3.38 5.34 -0.16
C GLN A 70 4.37 5.32 1.01
N ALA A 71 4.05 6.00 2.12
CA ALA A 71 4.90 5.99 3.31
C ALA A 71 5.06 4.57 3.88
N SER A 72 4.00 3.76 3.87
CA SER A 72 4.05 2.37 4.36
C SER A 72 5.01 1.50 3.52
N LEU A 73 4.96 1.62 2.20
CA LEU A 73 5.87 0.92 1.29
C LEU A 73 7.31 1.40 1.51
N ASP A 74 7.53 2.71 1.50
CA ASP A 74 8.86 3.30 1.59
C ASP A 74 9.56 2.92 2.91
N LEU A 75 8.84 2.95 4.05
CA LEU A 75 9.39 2.58 5.35
C LEU A 75 9.95 1.15 5.34
N ILE A 76 9.21 0.21 4.77
CA ILE A 76 9.63 -1.20 4.71
C ILE A 76 10.76 -1.40 3.70
N ILE A 77 10.66 -0.77 2.53
CA ILE A 77 11.69 -0.87 1.48
C ILE A 77 13.02 -0.29 1.99
N GLU A 78 12.99 0.86 2.66
CA GLU A 78 14.17 1.49 3.24
C GLU A 78 14.77 0.62 4.35
N GLN A 79 13.91 0.10 5.25
CA GLN A 79 14.33 -0.72 6.37
C GLN A 79 14.95 -2.07 5.95
N GLU A 80 14.43 -2.69 4.90
CA GLU A 80 14.92 -3.99 4.40
C GLU A 80 15.96 -3.86 3.28
N GLY A 81 16.12 -2.66 2.71
CA GLY A 81 17.05 -2.39 1.60
C GLY A 81 16.66 -3.04 0.26
N ARG A 82 15.41 -3.54 0.16
CA ARG A 82 14.86 -4.24 -1.01
C ARG A 82 13.34 -4.13 -1.04
N ASP A 83 12.73 -4.30 -2.21
CA ASP A 83 11.27 -4.34 -2.33
C ASP A 83 10.72 -5.74 -2.02
N VAL A 84 10.52 -6.00 -0.73
CA VAL A 84 9.98 -7.28 -0.26
C VAL A 84 8.59 -7.59 -0.84
N PHE A 85 7.81 -6.57 -1.22
CA PHE A 85 6.46 -6.75 -1.74
C PHE A 85 6.50 -7.19 -3.20
N GLU A 86 7.29 -6.50 -4.03
CA GLU A 86 7.47 -6.85 -5.43
C GLU A 86 8.21 -8.18 -5.59
N GLU A 87 9.20 -8.48 -4.74
CA GLU A 87 9.91 -9.77 -4.77
C GLU A 87 8.99 -10.98 -4.54
N HIS A 88 8.00 -10.86 -3.65
CA HIS A 88 7.08 -11.96 -3.34
C HIS A 88 5.86 -11.99 -4.25
N SER A 89 5.35 -10.83 -4.68
CA SER A 89 4.15 -10.74 -5.54
C SER A 89 4.45 -10.78 -7.03
N GLY A 90 5.67 -10.44 -7.45
CA GLY A 90 6.07 -10.25 -8.84
C GLY A 90 5.49 -9.00 -9.49
N VAL A 91 4.83 -8.11 -8.73
CA VAL A 91 4.16 -6.91 -9.25
C VAL A 91 4.40 -5.72 -8.32
N SER A 92 4.95 -4.64 -8.86
CA SER A 92 5.16 -3.40 -8.10
C SER A 92 3.84 -2.81 -7.58
N GLY A 93 3.80 -2.46 -6.28
CA GLY A 93 2.68 -1.71 -5.69
C GLY A 93 2.57 -0.26 -6.19
N ILE A 94 3.65 0.25 -6.79
CA ILE A 94 3.72 1.62 -7.31
C ILE A 94 2.74 1.89 -8.45
N TYR A 95 2.36 0.86 -9.22
CA TYR A 95 1.37 1.01 -10.28
C TYR A 95 0.01 1.46 -9.74
N GLN A 96 -0.49 0.82 -8.69
CA GLN A 96 -1.73 1.19 -8.00
C GLN A 96 -1.68 2.63 -7.48
N LEU A 97 -0.62 2.99 -6.75
CA LEU A 97 -0.49 4.33 -6.15
C LEU A 97 -0.38 5.43 -7.21
N SER A 98 0.33 5.15 -8.31
CA SER A 98 0.44 6.09 -9.42
C SER A 98 -0.89 6.29 -10.13
N HIS A 99 -1.70 5.24 -10.27
CA HIS A 99 -3.05 5.36 -10.84
C HIS A 99 -3.98 6.12 -9.87
N ALA A 100 -3.93 5.81 -8.59
CA ALA A 100 -4.71 6.49 -7.55
C ALA A 100 -4.43 8.01 -7.50
N GLU A 101 -3.15 8.42 -7.57
CA GLU A 101 -2.78 9.83 -7.65
C GLU A 101 -3.36 10.51 -8.90
N ARG A 102 -3.31 9.85 -10.08
CA ARG A 102 -3.91 10.38 -11.31
C ARG A 102 -5.44 10.53 -11.22
N LEU A 103 -6.12 9.67 -10.47
CA LEU A 103 -7.56 9.79 -10.20
C LEU A 103 -7.91 10.91 -9.19
N GLY A 104 -6.91 11.51 -8.54
CA GLY A 104 -7.11 12.55 -7.53
C GLY A 104 -7.50 12.00 -6.15
N LEU A 105 -7.11 10.77 -5.82
CA LEU A 105 -7.33 10.19 -4.49
C LEU A 105 -6.41 10.75 -3.41
N GLY A 106 -5.32 11.42 -3.81
CA GLY A 106 -4.28 11.92 -2.91
C GLY A 106 -2.98 12.12 -3.67
N SER A 107 -1.89 12.35 -2.94
CA SER A 107 -0.54 12.45 -3.51
C SER A 107 0.40 11.39 -2.97
N ARG A 108 1.28 10.90 -3.84
CA ARG A 108 2.41 10.06 -3.45
C ARG A 108 3.49 10.84 -2.72
N LYS A 109 3.47 12.17 -2.77
CA LYS A 109 4.42 13.00 -2.02
C LYS A 109 3.91 13.18 -0.60
N TYR A 110 4.79 12.91 0.36
CA TYR A 110 4.50 13.09 1.77
C TYR A 110 5.72 13.63 2.50
N ARG A 111 5.51 14.04 3.75
CA ARG A 111 6.57 14.32 4.71
C ARG A 111 6.29 13.47 5.94
N LEU A 112 7.22 12.59 6.28
CA LEU A 112 7.14 11.81 7.49
C LEU A 112 7.36 12.72 8.70
N VAL A 113 6.48 12.61 9.70
CA VAL A 113 6.60 13.31 10.98
C VAL A 113 6.48 12.25 12.07
N GLU A 114 7.59 11.98 12.74
CA GLU A 114 7.61 11.08 13.88
C GLU A 114 7.00 11.77 15.10
N ILE A 115 6.12 11.05 15.80
CA ILE A 115 5.52 11.52 17.04
C ILE A 115 6.12 10.69 18.17
N SER A 116 6.93 11.34 18.99
CA SER A 116 7.38 10.77 20.26
C SER A 116 6.23 10.84 21.26
N ILE A 117 5.88 9.69 21.85
CA ILE A 117 4.87 9.58 22.90
C ILE A 117 5.60 9.31 24.21
#